data_AF-A0A6M5J5R5-F1
#
_entry.id   AF-A0A6M5J5R5-F1
#
_cell.length_a   1.000
_cell.length_b   1.000
_cell.length_c   1.000
_cell.angle_alpha   90.00
_cell.angle_beta   90.00
_cell.angle_gamma   90.00
#
_symmetry.space_group_name_H-M   'P 1'
#
loop_
_entity.id
_entity.type
_entity.pdbx_description
1 polymer ?
#
loop_
_entity_poly.entity_id
_entity_poly.type
_entity_poly.pdbx_seq_one_letter_code
_entity_poly.pdbx_strand_id
1 'polypeptide(L)'
;MRCTVLGAAPEAAESISYHMPTYSLGDRPLVFFAGWKTHVALYAVPHFDDEALETEVAPFRAAKDTVKFPVRKPVPYELVGRIVSELVHVRA
;
A
#
# COMPACT_ATOMS: atom_id res chain seq x y z
N MET A 1 -5.95 -7.09 -3.84
CA MET A 1 -4.77 -6.18 -3.89
C MET A 1 -4.85 -5.28 -5.11
N ARG A 2 -4.59 -5.76 -6.34
CA ARG A 2 -4.74 -4.95 -7.56
C ARG A 2 -6.07 -4.17 -7.65
N CYS A 3 -7.21 -4.86 -7.55
CA CYS A 3 -8.52 -4.20 -7.61
C CYS A 3 -8.73 -3.17 -6.50
N THR A 4 -8.18 -3.42 -5.31
CA THR A 4 -8.24 -2.50 -4.17
C THR A 4 -7.45 -1.22 -4.45
N VAL A 5 -6.23 -1.36 -4.98
CA VAL A 5 -5.38 -0.21 -5.34
C VAL A 5 -6.04 0.62 -6.42
N LEU A 6 -6.49 -0.01 -7.52
CA LEU A 6 -7.14 0.70 -8.62
C LEU A 6 -8.51 1.29 -8.25
N GLY A 7 -9.22 0.69 -7.28
CA GLY A 7 -10.46 1.27 -6.75
C GLY A 7 -10.23 2.54 -5.93
N ALA A 8 -9.14 2.59 -5.16
CA ALA A 8 -8.76 3.76 -4.37
C ALA A 8 -7.99 4.83 -5.17
N ALA A 9 -7.30 4.43 -6.22
CA ALA A 9 -6.51 5.29 -7.10
C ALA A 9 -6.77 4.95 -8.58
N PRO A 10 -7.94 5.32 -9.14
CA PRO A 10 -8.32 4.98 -10.50
C PRO A 10 -7.42 5.62 -11.57
N GLU A 11 -6.75 6.73 -11.25
CA GLU A 11 -5.81 7.42 -12.13
C GLU A 11 -4.38 6.84 -12.08
N ALA A 12 -4.13 5.85 -11.22
CA ALA A 12 -2.80 5.26 -11.08
C ALA A 12 -2.45 4.38 -12.29
N ALA A 13 -1.27 4.62 -12.86
CA ALA A 13 -0.70 3.79 -13.92
C ALA A 13 -0.07 2.52 -13.33
N GLU A 14 -0.52 1.36 -13.81
CA GLU A 14 0.04 0.06 -13.45
C GLU A 14 1.30 -0.23 -14.27
N SER A 15 2.35 -0.69 -13.59
CA SER A 15 3.62 -1.10 -14.19
C SER A 15 4.27 -2.23 -13.38
N ILE A 16 5.38 -2.76 -13.87
CA ILE A 16 6.19 -3.75 -13.15
C ILE A 16 7.59 -3.17 -12.95
N SER A 17 7.99 -2.98 -11.69
CA SER A 17 9.33 -2.51 -11.32
C SER A 17 9.91 -3.43 -10.27
N TYR A 18 11.21 -3.76 -10.37
CA TYR A 18 11.86 -4.71 -9.46
C TYR A 18 11.12 -6.06 -9.34
N HIS A 19 10.50 -6.52 -10.43
CA HIS A 19 9.64 -7.71 -10.46
C HIS A 19 8.40 -7.67 -9.55
N MET A 20 7.93 -6.47 -9.19
CA MET A 20 6.76 -6.25 -8.36
C MET A 20 5.72 -5.40 -9.11
N PRO A 21 4.41 -5.65 -8.92
CA PRO A 21 3.37 -4.71 -9.29
C PRO A 21 3.58 -3.34 -8.63
N THR A 22 3.66 -2.33 -9.49
CA THR A 22 3.91 -0.93 -9.14
C THR A 22 2.75 -0.09 -9.66
N TYR A 23 2.30 0.85 -8.85
CA TYR A 23 1.28 1.82 -9.23
C TYR A 23 1.89 3.21 -9.04
N SER A 24 1.77 4.05 -10.06
CA SER A 24 2.36 5.38 -10.11
C SER A 24 1.27 6.41 -10.38
N LEU A 25 1.36 7.58 -9.75
CA LEU A 25 0.50 8.72 -10.05
C LEU A 25 1.36 9.79 -10.75
N GLY A 26 1.14 9.96 -12.05
CA GLY A 26 2.08 10.71 -12.91
C GLY A 26 3.47 10.08 -12.87
N ASP A 27 4.50 10.90 -12.64
CA ASP A 27 5.90 10.46 -12.56
C ASP A 27 6.30 9.90 -11.16
N ARG A 28 5.40 9.93 -10.17
CA ARG A 28 5.70 9.55 -8.80
C ARG A 28 5.19 8.14 -8.48
N PRO A 29 6.00 7.27 -7.87
CA PRO A 29 5.52 5.97 -7.42
C PRO A 29 4.55 6.16 -6.23
N LEU A 30 3.35 5.61 -6.37
CA LEU A 30 2.31 5.65 -5.36
C LEU A 30 2.48 4.47 -4.39
N VAL A 31 2.49 3.25 -4.91
CA VAL A 31 2.56 2.05 -4.06
C VAL A 31 3.08 0.87 -4.85
N PHE A 32 3.80 0.00 -4.16
CA PHE A 32 4.25 -1.30 -4.68
C PHE A 32 3.76 -2.38 -3.74
N PHE A 33 3.47 -3.56 -4.28
CA PHE A 33 3.22 -4.73 -3.43
C PHE A 33 3.91 -5.97 -3.94
N ALA A 34 4.27 -6.85 -3.01
CA ALA A 34 4.89 -8.14 -3.33
C ALA A 34 4.35 -9.26 -2.45
N GLY A 35 4.20 -10.45 -3.03
CA GLY A 35 3.92 -11.67 -2.31
C GLY A 35 5.21 -12.38 -1.90
N TRP A 36 5.37 -12.64 -0.61
CA TRP A 36 6.47 -13.43 -0.04
C TRP A 36 5.94 -14.74 0.55
N LYS A 37 6.85 -15.66 0.91
CA LYS A 37 6.50 -16.97 1.48
C LYS A 37 5.58 -16.89 2.71
N THR A 38 5.73 -15.86 3.54
CA THR A 38 5.04 -15.74 4.83
C THR A 38 4.16 -14.50 4.95
N HIS A 39 4.24 -13.55 4.03
CA HIS A 39 3.51 -12.29 4.10
C HIS A 39 3.34 -11.66 2.72
N VAL A 40 2.39 -10.76 2.60
CA VAL A 40 2.31 -9.79 1.50
C VAL A 40 2.86 -8.46 2.03
N ALA A 41 3.77 -7.83 1.30
CA ALA A 41 4.34 -6.55 1.67
C ALA A 41 3.76 -5.43 0.79
N LEU A 42 3.52 -4.28 1.41
CA LEU A 42 3.19 -3.01 0.78
C LEU A 42 4.34 -2.03 1.05
N TYR A 43 4.84 -1.39 -0.01
CA TYR A 43 5.99 -0.49 0.04
C TYR A 43 5.61 0.93 -0.34
N ALA A 44 6.50 1.87 0.00
CA ALA A 44 6.28 3.30 -0.16
C ALA A 44 5.07 3.80 0.65
N VAL A 45 4.86 3.22 1.83
CA VAL A 45 3.81 3.62 2.77
C VAL A 45 4.46 4.43 3.91
N PRO A 46 4.55 5.77 3.81
CA PRO A 46 5.13 6.60 4.88
C PRO A 46 4.28 6.50 6.15
N HIS A 47 4.73 7.19 7.19
CA HIS A 47 3.87 7.49 8.34
C HIS A 47 2.88 8.57 7.92
N PHE A 48 1.59 8.35 8.17
CA PHE A 48 0.56 9.35 7.90
C PHE A 48 0.39 10.29 9.10
N ASP A 49 -0.05 11.52 8.84
CA ASP A 49 -0.42 12.47 9.90
C ASP A 49 -1.79 12.11 10.53
N ASP A 50 -2.61 11.29 9.85
CA ASP A 50 -3.84 10.71 10.40
C ASP A 50 -3.51 9.65 11.47
N GLU A 51 -3.61 10.04 12.73
CA GLU A 51 -3.37 9.18 13.90
C GLU A 51 -4.31 7.95 13.96
N ALA A 52 -5.55 8.08 13.48
CA ALA A 52 -6.50 6.98 13.49
C ALA A 52 -6.10 5.91 12.46
N LEU A 53 -5.73 6.33 11.25
CA LEU A 53 -5.20 5.44 10.23
C LEU A 53 -3.88 4.80 10.68
N GLU A 54 -2.94 5.58 11.23
CA GLU A 54 -1.67 5.02 11.70
C GLU A 54 -1.85 4.02 12.84
N THR A 55 -2.82 4.22 13.74
CA THR A 55 -3.15 3.24 14.78
C THR A 55 -3.57 1.89 14.18
N GLU A 56 -4.30 1.89 13.06
CA GLU A 56 -4.70 0.67 12.35
C GLU A 56 -3.56 0.06 11.53
N VAL A 57 -2.61 0.86 11.05
CA VAL A 57 -1.44 0.39 10.29
C VAL A 57 -0.33 -0.14 11.20
N ALA A 58 -0.19 0.41 12.41
CA ALA A 58 0.87 0.08 13.36
C ALA A 58 1.08 -1.43 13.60
N PRO A 59 0.04 -2.28 13.75
CA PRO A 59 0.20 -3.73 13.94
C PRO A 59 0.85 -4.44 12.75
N PHE A 60 0.80 -3.84 11.56
CA PHE A 60 1.33 -4.39 10.33
C PHE A 60 2.64 -3.72 9.91
N ARG A 61 3.07 -2.66 10.59
CA ARG A 61 4.26 -1.90 10.21
C ARG A 61 5.52 -2.70 10.51
N ALA A 62 6.35 -2.88 9.48
CA ALA A 62 7.57 -3.68 9.56
C ALA A 62 8.84 -2.85 9.39
N ALA A 63 8.74 -1.68 8.75
CA ALA A 63 9.82 -0.69 8.62
C ALA A 63 9.19 0.70 8.45
N LYS A 64 10.04 1.73 8.31
CA LYS A 64 9.63 3.14 8.13
C LYS A 64 8.55 3.28 7.05
N ASP A 65 8.75 2.63 5.91
CA ASP A 65 7.93 2.76 4.70
C ASP A 65 7.35 1.42 4.21
N THR A 66 7.38 0.38 5.08
CA THR A 66 6.96 -0.99 4.74
C THR A 66 5.90 -1.51 5.70
N VAL A 67 4.81 -2.02 5.13
CA VAL A 67 3.70 -2.68 5.84
C VAL A 67 3.63 -4.14 5.39
N LYS A 68 3.51 -5.09 6.33
CA LYS A 68 3.49 -6.53 6.06
C LYS A 68 2.20 -7.17 6.60
N PHE A 69 1.46 -7.81 5.71
CA PHE A 69 0.28 -8.58 6.03
C PHE A 69 0.63 -10.08 6.08
N PRO A 70 0.54 -10.75 7.24
CA PRO A 70 0.84 -12.19 7.33
C PRO A 70 -0.11 -13.02 6.47
N VAL A 71 0.40 -13.97 5.66
CA VAL A 71 -0.47 -14.82 4.80
C VAL A 71 -1.37 -15.77 5.58
N ARG A 72 -1.07 -16.00 6.87
CA ARG A 72 -1.91 -16.81 7.77
C ARG A 72 -3.19 -16.09 8.21
N LYS A 73 -3.32 -14.79 7.93
CA LYS A 73 -4.51 -13.99 8.22
C LYS A 73 -5.05 -13.40 6.91
N PRO A 74 -6.36 -13.17 6.80
CA PRO A 74 -6.90 -12.46 5.64
C PRO A 74 -6.27 -11.06 5.56
N VAL A 75 -5.97 -10.61 4.34
CA VAL A 75 -5.48 -9.25 4.11
C VAL A 75 -6.63 -8.27 4.36
N PRO A 76 -6.46 -7.25 5.21
CA PRO A 76 -7.50 -6.25 5.46
C PRO A 76 -7.58 -5.29 4.27
N TYR A 77 -8.31 -5.68 3.22
CA TYR A 77 -8.38 -4.88 1.98
C TYR A 77 -9.01 -3.50 2.18
N GLU A 78 -9.91 -3.33 3.15
CA GLU A 78 -10.45 -2.01 3.53
C GLU A 78 -9.35 -1.07 4.03
N LEU A 79 -8.47 -1.57 4.91
CA LEU A 79 -7.31 -0.80 5.40
C LEU A 79 -6.36 -0.49 4.24
N VAL A 80 -6.09 -1.46 3.36
CA VAL A 80 -5.26 -1.21 2.17
C VAL A 80 -5.86 -0.13 1.28
N GLY A 81 -7.18 -0.13 1.07
CA GLY A 81 -7.87 0.90 0.31
C GLY A 81 -7.65 2.28 0.92
N ARG A 82 -7.86 2.42 2.24
CA ARG A 82 -7.63 3.68 2.97
C ARG A 82 -6.18 4.14 2.91
N ILE A 83 -5.22 3.24 3.08
CA ILE A 83 -3.79 3.54 2.88
C ILE A 83 -3.59 4.12 1.49
N VAL A 84 -4.09 3.46 0.44
CA VAL A 84 -3.89 3.92 -0.95
C VAL A 84 -4.56 5.28 -1.19
N SER A 85 -5.77 5.51 -0.67
CA SER A 85 -6.43 6.80 -0.75
C SER A 85 -5.62 7.91 -0.07
N GLU A 86 -5.04 7.63 1.10
CA GLU A 86 -4.17 8.58 1.80
C GLU A 86 -2.87 8.83 1.03
N LEU A 87 -2.28 7.78 0.43
CA LEU A 87 -1.12 7.92 -0.45
C LEU A 87 -1.40 8.80 -1.66
N VAL A 88 -2.63 8.79 -2.19
CA VAL A 88 -3.05 9.69 -3.26
C VAL A 88 -3.15 11.11 -2.72
N HIS A 89 -3.78 11.31 -1.55
CA HIS A 89 -3.92 12.63 -0.93
C HIS A 89 -2.58 13.32 -0.67
N VAL A 90 -1.61 12.58 -0.12
CA VAL A 90 -0.27 13.11 0.21
C VAL A 90 0.59 13.36 -1.05
N ARG A 91 0.28 12.73 -2.18
CA ARG A 91 1.11 12.79 -3.40
C ARG A 91 0.50 13.54 -4.58
N ALA A 92 -0.79 13.87 -4.51
CA ALA A 92 -1.46 14.81 -5.41
C ALA A 92 -0.84 16.21 -5.28
#